data_AF-A0A1Q5IDB7-F1
#
_entry.id   AF-A0A1Q5IDB7-F1
#
_cell.length_a   1.000
_cell.length_b   1.000
_cell.length_c   1.000
_cell.angle_alpha   90.00
_cell.angle_beta   90.00
_cell.angle_gamma   90.00
#
_symmetry.space_group_name_H-M   'P 1'
#
loop_
_entity.id
_entity.type
_entity.pdbx_description
1 polymer ?
#
loop_
_entity_poly.entity_id
_entity_poly.type
_entity_poly.pdbx_seq_one_letter_code
_entity_poly.pdbx_strand_id
1 'polypeptide(L)'
;MRRDRVPRRLTAGSTVWLWNVGHHHTPDCLTFLTLRRAENRHAQLRLLFRDGPGRIVAGYPFGAGDIASTGAGAILNLNEPGVARRFLDEAAARGLLPTAHGIHDEDGWPLYDALTAGEGPTSA
;
A
#
# COMPACT_ATOMS: atom_id res chain seq x y z
N MET A 1 18.91 7.33 8.42
CA MET A 1 18.17 8.39 9.15
C MET A 1 16.68 8.16 8.93
N ARG A 2 15.95 7.56 9.88
CA ARG A 2 14.48 7.50 9.80
C ARG A 2 13.97 8.92 9.98
N ARG A 3 13.48 9.55 8.91
CA ARG A 3 12.59 10.70 9.08
C ARG A 3 11.32 10.14 9.71
N ASP A 4 11.00 10.59 10.92
CA ASP A 4 9.69 10.41 11.55
C ASP A 4 8.67 11.14 10.66
N ARG A 5 8.26 10.49 9.56
CA ARG A 5 7.23 11.02 8.67
C ARG A 5 5.93 10.86 9.44
N VAL A 6 5.39 11.99 9.92
CA VAL A 6 4.09 12.06 10.57
C VAL A 6 3.10 11.23 9.74
N PRO A 7 2.43 10.22 10.32
CA PRO A 7 1.46 9.41 9.60
C PRO A 7 0.39 10.30 9.00
N ARG A 8 0.13 10.13 7.71
CA ARG A 8 -0.90 10.87 6.98
C ARG A 8 -2.27 10.36 7.40
N ARG A 9 -3.27 11.23 7.38
CA ARG A 9 -4.66 10.88 7.73
C ARG A 9 -5.47 10.57 6.49
N LEU A 10 -6.36 9.60 6.62
CA LEU A 10 -7.34 9.21 5.63
C LEU A 10 -8.66 8.90 6.34
N THR A 11 -9.79 9.31 5.78
CA THR A 11 -11.12 9.00 6.34
C THR A 11 -11.82 7.98 5.43
N ALA A 12 -12.32 6.92 6.04
CA ALA A 12 -13.04 5.83 5.39
C ALA A 12 -14.39 5.65 6.10
N GLY A 13 -15.46 6.20 5.54
CA GLY A 13 -16.74 6.31 6.25
C GLY A 13 -16.57 7.14 7.54
N SER A 14 -16.92 6.56 8.69
CA SER A 14 -16.74 7.17 10.01
C SER A 14 -15.37 6.89 10.65
N THR A 15 -14.58 5.98 10.07
CA THR A 15 -13.29 5.57 10.65
C THR A 15 -12.15 6.45 10.13
N VAL A 16 -11.33 6.96 11.05
CA VAL A 16 -10.09 7.66 10.71
C VAL A 16 -8.94 6.66 10.70
N TRP A 17 -8.26 6.60 9.56
CA TRP A 17 -7.07 5.80 9.32
C TRP A 17 -5.82 6.69 9.28
N LEU A 18 -4.73 6.12 9.75
CA LEU A 18 -3.39 6.68 9.69
C LEU A 18 -2.53 5.78 8.82
N TRP A 19 -1.80 6.39 7.89
CA TRP A 19 -1.02 5.65 6.93
C TRP A 19 0.35 6.28 6.67
N ASN A 20 1.32 5.44 6.34
CA ASN A 20 2.64 5.88 5.92
C ASN A 20 3.24 4.89 4.93
N VAL A 21 4.17 5.38 4.12
CA VAL A 21 4.92 4.58 3.16
C VAL A 21 6.37 4.55 3.60
N GLY A 22 6.91 3.35 3.70
CA GLY A 22 8.31 3.13 3.93
C GLY A 22 8.93 2.33 2.80
N HIS A 23 10.25 2.37 2.75
CA HIS A 23 11.04 1.63 1.79
C HIS A 23 12.31 1.14 2.48
N HIS A 24 12.65 -0.13 2.30
CA HIS A 24 13.85 -0.77 2.84
C HIS A 24 14.66 -1.40 1.70
N HIS A 25 15.98 -1.32 1.83
CA HIS A 25 16.94 -1.97 0.94
C HIS A 25 17.65 -3.05 1.76
N THR A 26 17.11 -4.27 1.87
CA THR A 26 17.83 -5.41 2.48
C THR A 26 17.05 -6.72 2.34
N PRO A 27 17.56 -7.74 1.61
CA PRO A 27 18.57 -7.70 0.55
C PRO A 27 18.05 -7.10 -0.78
N ASP A 28 16.73 -7.11 -0.98
CA ASP A 28 16.05 -6.52 -2.15
C ASP A 28 15.32 -5.22 -1.77
N CYS A 29 14.90 -4.46 -2.79
CA CYS A 29 14.04 -3.30 -2.62
C CYS A 29 12.65 -3.75 -2.15
N LEU A 30 12.23 -3.25 -0.98
CA LEU A 30 10.92 -3.53 -0.38
C LEU A 30 10.24 -2.22 -0.04
N THR A 31 9.17 -1.91 -0.77
CA THR A 31 8.27 -0.82 -0.44
C THR A 31 7.12 -1.35 0.40
N PHE A 32 6.67 -0.61 1.41
CA PHE A 32 5.54 -1.04 2.22
C PHE A 32 4.59 0.12 2.56
N LEU A 33 3.30 -0.18 2.52
CA LEU A 33 2.24 0.71 2.97
C LEU A 33 1.74 0.22 4.33
N THR A 34 1.91 1.05 5.36
CA THR A 34 1.36 0.76 6.69
C THR A 34 0.05 1.48 6.86
N LEU A 35 -1.00 0.76 7.28
CA LEU A 35 -2.34 1.22 7.58
C LEU A 35 -2.67 0.89 9.03
N ARG A 36 -3.19 1.86 9.78
CA ARG A 36 -3.71 1.61 11.14
C ARG A 36 -4.88 2.53 11.44
N ARG A 37 -5.76 2.11 12.36
CA ARG A 37 -6.82 3.00 12.83
C ARG A 37 -6.26 4.06 13.77
N ALA A 38 -6.84 5.25 13.76
CA ALA A 38 -6.45 6.32 14.70
C ALA A 38 -6.80 5.95 16.15
N GLU A 39 -7.97 5.32 16.35
CA GLU A 39 -8.48 4.81 17.62
C GLU A 39 -7.74 3.55 18.13
N ASN A 40 -7.14 2.77 17.23
CA ASN A 40 -6.41 1.55 17.59
C ASN A 40 -4.96 1.61 17.07
N ARG A 41 -4.07 2.15 17.90
CA ARG A 41 -2.64 2.27 17.58
C ARG A 41 -1.89 0.93 17.57
N HIS A 42 -2.47 -0.10 18.17
CA HIS A 42 -1.80 -1.37 18.43
C HIS A 42 -2.01 -2.41 17.32
N ALA A 43 -3.03 -2.25 16.47
CA ALA A 43 -3.26 -3.08 15.30
C ALA A 43 -2.83 -2.34 14.02
N GLN A 44 -1.84 -2.86 13.31
CA GLN A 44 -1.30 -2.26 12.10
C GLN A 44 -1.27 -3.30 10.98
N LEU A 45 -1.80 -2.95 9.82
CA LEU A 45 -1.64 -3.71 8.58
C LEU A 45 -0.45 -3.12 7.84
N ARG A 46 0.47 -3.96 7.36
CA ARG A 46 1.57 -3.54 6.50
C ARG A 46 1.54 -4.36 5.22
N LEU A 47 1.15 -3.70 4.13
CA LEU A 47 1.19 -4.28 2.80
C LEU A 47 2.62 -4.20 2.27
N LEU A 48 3.19 -5.34 1.92
CA LEU A 48 4.57 -5.50 1.46
C LEU A 48 4.60 -5.63 -0.05
N PHE A 49 5.38 -4.77 -0.71
CA PHE A 49 5.63 -4.80 -2.16
C PHE A 49 7.11 -5.12 -2.36
N ARG A 50 7.39 -6.40 -2.62
CA ARG A 50 8.74 -6.88 -2.91
C ARG A 50 9.06 -6.66 -4.38
N ASP A 51 10.28 -6.21 -4.66
CA ASP A 51 10.84 -6.27 -6.01
C ASP A 51 10.87 -7.72 -6.53
N GLY A 52 10.73 -7.90 -7.85
CA GLY A 52 10.75 -9.22 -8.47
C GLY A 52 10.43 -9.16 -9.96
N PRO A 53 10.41 -10.32 -10.65
CA PRO A 53 10.17 -10.39 -12.09
C PRO A 53 8.87 -9.68 -12.48
N GLY A 54 8.99 -8.61 -13.29
CA GLY A 54 7.86 -7.82 -13.75
C GLY A 54 7.15 -6.97 -12.68
N ARG A 55 7.77 -6.81 -11.50
CA ARG A 55 7.33 -6.00 -10.38
C ARG A 55 8.33 -4.89 -10.13
N ILE A 56 7.87 -3.64 -10.17
CA ILE A 56 8.67 -2.44 -9.98
C ILE A 56 8.24 -1.82 -8.66
N VAL A 57 9.21 -1.52 -7.81
CA VAL A 57 8.99 -0.83 -6.54
C VAL A 57 9.82 0.45 -6.49
N ALA A 58 9.39 1.39 -5.65
CA ALA A 58 10.04 2.69 -5.48
C ALA A 58 11.56 2.56 -5.35
N GLY A 59 12.28 3.41 -6.07
CA GLY A 59 13.73 3.32 -6.23
C GLY A 59 14.12 3.91 -7.58
N TYR A 60 15.33 4.46 -7.71
CA TYR A 60 15.76 5.14 -8.93
C TYR A 60 15.64 4.22 -10.16
N PRO A 61 15.02 4.67 -11.29
CA PRO A 61 14.58 6.04 -11.60
C PRO A 61 13.15 6.43 -11.16
N PHE A 62 12.41 5.54 -10.49
CA PHE A 62 11.02 5.78 -10.04
C PHE A 62 10.96 6.66 -8.77
N GLY A 63 9.85 7.39 -8.62
CA GLY A 63 9.59 8.25 -7.48
C GLY A 63 9.41 7.47 -6.19
N ALA A 64 9.64 8.16 -5.05
CA ALA A 64 9.44 7.54 -3.74
C ALA A 64 7.98 7.09 -3.60
N GLY A 65 7.77 5.81 -3.26
CA GLY A 65 6.46 5.17 -3.09
C GLY A 65 5.73 4.75 -4.36
N ASP A 66 6.33 4.89 -5.54
CA ASP A 66 5.76 4.31 -6.77
C ASP A 66 5.86 2.78 -6.75
N ILE A 67 4.83 2.11 -7.24
CA ILE A 67 4.82 0.67 -7.53
C ILE A 67 4.16 0.44 -8.89
N ALA A 68 4.65 -0.54 -9.65
CA ALA A 68 4.07 -0.90 -10.93
C ALA A 68 4.30 -2.38 -11.25
N SER A 69 3.45 -2.95 -12.11
CA SER A 69 3.72 -4.20 -12.78
C SER A 69 3.85 -3.99 -14.28
N THR A 70 4.91 -4.54 -14.85
CA THR A 70 5.23 -4.45 -16.28
C THR A 70 4.12 -5.02 -17.19
N GLY A 71 3.23 -5.88 -16.66
CA GLY A 71 2.09 -6.44 -17.39
C GLY A 71 0.77 -5.69 -17.22
N ALA A 72 0.59 -4.92 -16.14
CA ALA A 72 -0.65 -4.20 -15.82
C ALA A 72 -0.62 -2.72 -16.21
N GLY A 73 0.57 -2.16 -16.48
CA GLY A 73 0.77 -0.84 -17.07
C GLY A 73 0.53 0.38 -16.15
N ALA A 74 -0.25 0.25 -15.07
CA ALA A 74 -0.59 1.37 -14.20
C ALA A 74 0.46 1.58 -13.10
N ILE A 75 1.13 2.73 -13.11
CA ILE A 75 1.98 3.16 -11.98
C ILE A 75 1.06 3.69 -10.89
N LEU A 76 1.13 3.10 -9.70
CA LEU A 76 0.40 3.57 -8.52
C LEU A 76 1.38 4.18 -7.53
N ASN A 77 1.13 5.43 -7.11
CA ASN A 77 1.94 6.08 -6.10
C ASN A 77 1.30 5.92 -4.71
N LEU A 78 1.95 5.15 -3.83
CA LEU A 78 1.46 4.91 -2.48
C LEU A 78 1.42 6.17 -1.61
N ASN A 79 2.10 7.26 -1.99
CA ASN A 79 1.98 8.57 -1.33
C ASN A 79 0.73 9.33 -1.76
N GLU A 80 -0.07 8.83 -2.70
CA GLU A 80 -1.34 9.47 -3.04
C GLU A 80 -2.45 8.97 -2.11
N PRO A 81 -3.25 9.87 -1.52
CA PRO A 81 -4.32 9.48 -0.62
C PRO A 81 -5.38 8.63 -1.32
N GLY A 82 -5.63 8.87 -2.62
CA GLY A 82 -6.56 8.07 -3.43
C GLY A 82 -6.08 6.62 -3.59
N VAL A 83 -4.80 6.41 -3.90
CA VAL A 83 -4.20 5.08 -4.00
C VAL A 83 -4.22 4.37 -2.65
N ALA A 84 -3.81 5.04 -1.58
CA ALA A 84 -3.87 4.48 -0.23
C ALA A 84 -5.30 4.09 0.19
N ARG A 85 -6.31 4.88 -0.22
CA ARG A 85 -7.73 4.57 0.02
C ARG A 85 -8.17 3.31 -0.72
N ARG A 86 -7.82 3.18 -2.00
CA ARG A 86 -8.14 2.00 -2.80
C ARG A 86 -7.54 0.73 -2.21
N PHE A 87 -6.27 0.76 -1.78
CA PHE A 87 -5.66 -0.36 -1.06
C PHE A 87 -6.37 -0.70 0.25
N LEU A 88 -6.79 0.32 1.01
CA LEU A 88 -7.54 0.12 2.26
C LEU A 88 -8.90 -0.55 1.99
N ASP A 89 -9.63 -0.11 0.96
CA ASP A 89 -10.93 -0.68 0.60
C ASP A 89 -10.81 -2.13 0.12
N GLU A 90 -9.82 -2.45 -0.73
CA GLU A 90 -9.56 -3.83 -1.16
C GLU A 90 -9.13 -4.73 -0.01
N ALA A 91 -8.25 -4.24 0.89
CA ALA A 91 -7.87 -4.97 2.08
C ALA A 91 -9.08 -5.24 3.01
N ALA A 92 -9.99 -4.27 3.13
CA ALA A 92 -11.23 -4.42 3.87
C ALA A 92 -12.17 -5.46 3.24
N ALA A 93 -12.35 -5.39 1.92
CA ALA A 93 -13.18 -6.34 1.16
C ALA A 93 -12.68 -7.78 1.28
N ARG A 94 -11.35 -7.96 1.43
CA ARG A 94 -10.70 -9.26 1.63
C ARG A 94 -10.59 -9.68 3.10
N GLY A 95 -11.06 -8.86 4.04
CA GLY A 95 -10.99 -9.17 5.47
C GLY A 95 -9.57 -9.13 6.07
N LEU A 96 -8.62 -8.44 5.42
CA LEU A 96 -7.22 -8.37 5.83
C LEU A 96 -6.96 -7.35 6.94
N LEU A 97 -7.99 -6.63 7.39
CA LEU A 97 -7.83 -5.61 8.42
C LEU A 97 -7.59 -6.27 9.79
N PRO A 98 -6.47 -5.98 10.46
CA PRO A 98 -6.13 -6.64 11.70
C PRO A 98 -7.04 -6.18 12.84
N THR A 99 -7.51 -7.15 13.61
CA THR A 99 -8.24 -6.94 14.87
C THR A 99 -7.34 -7.20 16.08
N ALA A 100 -6.32 -8.06 15.91
CA ALA A 100 -5.36 -8.40 16.95
C ALA A 100 -4.23 -7.37 17.06
N HIS A 101 -3.69 -7.22 18.27
CA HIS A 101 -2.53 -6.38 18.52
C HIS A 101 -1.29 -6.92 17.78
N GLY A 102 -0.55 -6.04 17.12
CA GLY A 102 0.65 -6.38 16.36
C GLY A 102 0.72 -5.69 14.99
N ILE A 103 1.84 -5.94 14.31
CA ILE A 103 2.02 -5.62 12.89
C ILE A 103 1.69 -6.90 12.11
N HIS A 104 0.75 -6.79 11.19
CA HIS A 104 0.31 -7.88 10.33
C HIS A 104 0.82 -7.59 8.91
N ASP A 105 1.74 -8.43 8.46
CA ASP A 105 2.42 -8.29 7.18
C ASP A 105 1.71 -9.10 6.12
N GLU A 106 1.19 -8.43 5.08
CA GLU A 106 0.48 -9.06 3.98
C GLU A 106 1.16 -8.72 2.65
N ASP A 107 1.11 -9.62 1.67
CA ASP A 107 1.60 -9.33 0.32
C ASP A 107 0.65 -8.35 -0.38
N GLY A 108 1.19 -7.23 -0.85
CA GLY A 108 0.44 -6.16 -1.49
C GLY A 108 0.18 -6.39 -2.97
N TRP A 109 0.93 -7.27 -3.64
CA TRP A 109 0.82 -7.49 -5.08
C TRP A 109 -0.56 -8.01 -5.53
N PRO A 110 -1.18 -8.98 -4.85
CA PRO A 110 -2.52 -9.44 -5.23
C PRO A 110 -3.60 -8.36 -5.11
N LEU A 111 -3.40 -7.33 -4.28
CA LEU A 111 -4.32 -6.18 -4.18
C LEU A 111 -4.06 -5.21 -5.34
N TYR A 112 -2.79 -4.95 -5.66
CA TYR A 112 -2.40 -4.17 -6.83
C TYR A 112 -2.98 -4.77 -8.13
N ASP A 113 -2.89 -6.08 -8.31
CA ASP A 113 -3.40 -6.75 -9.51
C ASP A 113 -4.91 -6.60 -9.65
N ALA A 114 -5.67 -6.68 -8.56
CA ALA A 114 -7.11 -6.45 -8.60
C ALA A 114 -7.47 -4.99 -8.89
N LEU A 115 -6.77 -4.04 -8.28
CA LEU A 115 -6.99 -2.61 -8.51
C LEU A 115 -6.73 -2.21 -9.96
N THR A 116 -5.71 -2.81 -10.59
CA THR A 116 -5.31 -2.50 -11.96
C THR A 116 -6.07 -3.31 -13.01
N ALA A 117 -6.49 -4.54 -12.70
CA ALA A 117 -7.38 -5.31 -13.57
C ALA A 117 -8.78 -4.68 -13.69
N GLY A 118 -9.27 -4.05 -12.61
CA GLY A 118 -10.51 -3.27 -12.64
C GLY A 118 -10.42 -1.92 -13.37
N GLU A 119 -9.22 -1.49 -13.73
CA GLU A 119 -8.95 -0.29 -14.55
C GLU A 119 -8.66 -0.62 -16.02
N GLY A 120 -8.92 -1.86 -16.46
CA GLY A 120 -9.07 -2.17 -17.89
C GLY A 120 -10.17 -1.31 -18.52
N PRO A 121 -10.08 -0.96 -19.81
CA PRO A 121 -10.91 0.08 -20.40
C PRO A 121 -12.38 -0.21 -20.14
N THR A 122 -13.04 0.69 -19.42
CA THR A 122 -14.49 0.84 -19.51
C THR A 122 -14.79 1.17 -20.96
N SER A 123 -14.98 0.14 -21.78
CA SER A 123 -15.63 0.27 -23.07
C SER A 123 -17.07 0.71 -22.80
N ALA A 124 -17.27 2.02 -22.88
CA ALA A 124 -18.55 2.61 -23.21
C ALA A 124 -18.68 2.70 -24.74
#